data_AF-A0A7S3I7U4-F1
#
_entry.id   AF-A0A7S3I7U4-F1
#
_cell.length_a   1.000
_cell.length_b   1.000
_cell.length_c   1.000
_cell.angle_alpha   90.00
_cell.angle_beta   90.00
_cell.angle_gamma   90.00
#
_symmetry.space_group_name_H-M   'P 1'
#
loop_
_entity.id
_entity.type
_entity.pdbx_description
1 polymer ?
#
loop_
_entity_poly.entity_id
_entity_poly.type
_entity_poly.pdbx_seq_one_letter_code
_entity_poly.pdbx_strand_id
1 'polypeptide(L)'
;SGEDSGDSDQLQTAVDTPNEPLAEMKLYMWYFDQCDPKKCSGMNLKKIGLLRTIALKAKFNGLVLTPATDKMISLEDAGILMEHGVAVIDCSWAFFDSVKVRSIRQ
;
A
#
# COMPACT_ATOMS: atom_id res chain seq x y z
N SER A 1 36.48 46.01 22.45
CA SER A 1 36.12 45.06 23.51
C SER A 1 34.62 45.00 23.57
N GLY A 2 33.90 43.95 23.25
CA GLY A 2 34.15 42.68 22.58
C GLY A 2 32.74 42.25 22.17
N GLU A 3 32.60 41.74 20.96
CA GLU A 3 31.36 41.20 20.42
C GLU A 3 30.99 39.96 21.24
N ASP A 4 29.73 39.82 21.66
CA ASP A 4 29.24 38.61 22.29
C ASP A 4 27.90 38.19 21.70
N SER A 5 27.92 36.93 21.22
CA SER A 5 26.88 35.90 21.15
C SER A 5 25.50 36.25 20.57
N GLY A 6 24.88 35.40 19.75
CA GLY A 6 25.12 34.01 19.43
C GLY A 6 23.91 33.58 18.60
N ASP A 7 24.18 33.24 17.34
CA ASP A 7 23.25 32.65 16.39
C ASP A 7 22.87 31.23 16.85
N SER A 8 21.58 30.90 16.87
CA SER A 8 21.10 29.52 17.09
C SER A 8 19.68 29.34 16.53
N ASP A 9 19.67 28.71 15.36
CA ASP A 9 18.77 27.64 14.95
C ASP A 9 17.29 27.93 14.74
N GLN A 10 16.99 28.60 13.62
CA GLN A 10 15.77 28.31 12.88
C GLN A 10 15.94 26.95 12.18
N LEU A 11 15.48 25.87 12.83
CA LEU A 11 15.32 24.57 12.18
C LEU A 11 14.20 24.68 11.13
N GLN A 12 14.55 25.10 9.93
CA GLN A 12 13.71 25.01 8.76
C GLN A 12 13.56 23.52 8.42
N THR A 13 12.51 22.87 8.90
CA THR A 13 12.10 21.58 8.34
C THR A 13 11.57 21.86 6.94
N ALA A 14 12.47 21.82 5.95
CA ALA A 14 12.10 21.69 4.56
C ALA A 14 11.35 20.36 4.43
N VAL A 15 10.03 20.42 4.56
CA VAL A 15 9.16 19.41 4.00
C VAL A 15 9.32 19.55 2.49
N ASP A 16 10.22 18.75 1.93
CA ASP A 16 10.27 18.48 0.50
C ASP A 16 8.91 17.89 0.11
N THR A 17 7.96 18.76 -0.23
CA THR A 17 6.77 18.39 -1.01
C THR A 17 7.14 18.48 -2.47
N PRO A 18 7.28 17.37 -3.20
CA PRO A 18 7.12 17.42 -4.65
C PRO A 18 5.63 17.65 -4.91
N ASN A 19 5.33 18.84 -5.43
CA ASN A 19 4.04 19.28 -5.94
C ASN A 19 3.71 18.60 -7.30
N GLU A 20 4.00 17.31 -7.42
CA GLU A 20 3.63 16.50 -8.58
C GLU A 20 2.50 15.55 -8.14
N PRO A 21 1.42 15.41 -8.92
CA PRO A 21 0.40 14.42 -8.59
C PRO A 21 1.10 13.05 -8.60
N LEU A 22 1.25 12.46 -7.42
CA LEU A 22 1.70 11.08 -7.27
C LEU A 22 0.88 10.27 -8.28
N ALA A 23 1.57 9.63 -9.24
CA ALA A 23 0.91 8.82 -10.25
C ALA A 23 -0.11 7.92 -9.55
N GLU A 24 -1.38 8.00 -9.96
CA GLU A 24 -2.48 7.35 -9.25
C GLU A 24 -2.24 5.83 -9.24
N MET A 25 -1.74 5.33 -8.13
CA MET A 25 -1.40 3.93 -7.99
C MET A 25 -2.69 3.12 -7.85
N LYS A 26 -2.88 2.14 -8.74
CA LYS A 26 -4.08 1.32 -8.75
C LYS A 26 -4.02 0.31 -7.60
N LEU A 27 -4.87 0.50 -6.59
CA LEU A 27 -4.97 -0.39 -5.44
C LEU A 27 -6.19 -1.32 -5.56
N TYR A 28 -5.96 -2.60 -5.30
CA TYR A 28 -6.96 -3.64 -5.39
C TYR A 28 -6.99 -4.55 -4.15
N MET A 29 -8.10 -5.26 -3.96
CA MET A 29 -8.27 -6.19 -2.83
C MET A 29 -9.17 -7.37 -3.17
N TRP A 30 -8.76 -8.57 -2.81
CA TRP A 30 -9.71 -9.67 -2.59
C TRP A 30 -10.27 -9.56 -1.18
N TYR A 31 -11.58 -9.37 -1.09
CA TYR A 31 -12.29 -9.22 0.18
C TYR A 31 -13.03 -10.51 0.52
N PHE A 32 -12.62 -11.18 1.60
CA PHE A 32 -13.24 -12.46 2.03
C PHE A 32 -14.37 -12.29 3.05
N ASP A 33 -14.70 -11.05 3.42
CA ASP A 33 -15.82 -10.73 4.33
C ASP A 33 -15.75 -11.47 5.67
N GLN A 34 -14.55 -11.53 6.25
CA GLN A 34 -14.27 -12.20 7.53
C GLN A 34 -14.12 -11.20 8.70
N CYS A 35 -14.46 -9.93 8.48
CA CYS A 35 -14.35 -8.84 9.46
C CYS A 35 -15.58 -7.92 9.40
N ASP A 36 -15.75 -7.03 10.38
CA ASP A 36 -16.83 -6.03 10.36
C ASP A 36 -16.54 -4.98 9.26
N PRO A 37 -17.37 -4.86 8.20
CA PRO A 37 -17.13 -3.95 7.08
C PRO A 37 -17.19 -2.45 7.47
N LYS A 38 -17.72 -2.13 8.65
CA LYS A 38 -17.69 -0.75 9.20
C LYS A 38 -16.35 -0.40 9.82
N LYS A 39 -15.59 -1.42 10.27
CA LYS A 39 -14.29 -1.27 10.93
C LYS A 39 -13.12 -1.70 10.04
N CYS A 40 -13.40 -2.35 8.92
CA CYS A 40 -12.39 -2.77 7.96
C CYS A 40 -11.76 -1.56 7.24
N SER A 41 -10.45 -1.41 7.39
CA SER A 41 -9.65 -0.38 6.70
C SER A 41 -9.75 -0.51 5.17
N GLY A 42 -9.73 -1.73 4.63
CA GLY A 42 -9.88 -1.97 3.19
C GLY A 42 -11.24 -1.50 2.65
N MET A 43 -12.32 -1.75 3.40
CA MET A 43 -13.65 -1.26 3.04
C MET A 43 -13.79 0.25 3.21
N ASN A 44 -13.06 0.87 4.13
CA ASN A 44 -12.99 2.33 4.23
C ASN A 44 -12.27 2.94 3.03
N LEU A 45 -11.14 2.37 2.59
CA LEU A 45 -10.44 2.79 1.37
C LEU A 45 -11.33 2.63 0.12
N LYS A 46 -12.14 1.57 0.06
CA LYS A 46 -13.13 1.38 -1.02
C LYS A 46 -14.18 2.49 -1.02
N LYS A 47 -14.71 2.88 0.15
CA LYS A 47 -15.76 3.93 0.27
C LYS A 47 -15.28 5.28 -0.25
N ILE A 48 -14.00 5.61 -0.05
CA ILE A 48 -13.40 6.88 -0.51
C ILE A 48 -12.83 6.80 -1.94
N GLY A 49 -13.01 5.68 -2.65
CA GLY A 49 -12.62 5.53 -4.05
C GLY A 49 -11.14 5.18 -4.29
N LEU A 50 -10.34 4.97 -3.26
CA LEU A 50 -8.91 4.66 -3.40
C LEU A 50 -8.61 3.19 -3.68
N LEU A 51 -9.59 2.29 -3.45
CA LEU A 51 -9.40 0.84 -3.56
C LEU A 51 -10.54 0.20 -4.37
N ARG A 52 -10.19 -0.75 -5.23
CA ARG A 52 -11.14 -1.57 -5.99
C ARG A 52 -11.15 -3.01 -5.50
N THR A 53 -12.34 -3.57 -5.24
CA THR A 53 -12.46 -4.99 -4.91
C THR A 53 -12.41 -5.86 -6.16
N ILE A 54 -11.64 -6.95 -6.11
CA ILE A 54 -11.57 -7.98 -7.16
C ILE A 54 -12.45 -9.17 -6.74
N ALA A 55 -13.11 -9.82 -7.70
CA ALA A 55 -13.80 -11.08 -7.45
C ALA A 55 -12.81 -12.17 -6.96
N LEU A 56 -13.24 -13.00 -6.01
CA LEU A 56 -12.40 -14.01 -5.33
C LEU A 56 -11.67 -15.00 -6.26
N LYS A 57 -12.23 -15.27 -7.45
CA LYS A 57 -11.65 -16.19 -8.45
C LYS A 57 -10.88 -15.49 -9.57
N ALA A 58 -10.91 -14.16 -9.61
CA ALA A 58 -10.24 -13.41 -10.66
C ALA A 58 -8.72 -13.41 -10.44
N LYS A 59 -7.98 -13.49 -11.55
CA LYS A 59 -6.53 -13.34 -11.55
C LYS A 59 -6.16 -11.87 -11.43
N PHE A 60 -4.99 -11.61 -10.86
CA PHE A 60 -4.37 -10.30 -10.83
C PHE A 60 -2.97 -10.40 -11.44
N ASN A 61 -2.61 -9.45 -12.29
CA ASN A 61 -1.33 -9.46 -13.01
C ASN A 61 -0.28 -8.54 -12.39
N GLY A 62 -0.65 -7.73 -11.40
CA GLY A 62 0.27 -6.85 -10.68
C GLY A 62 0.89 -7.51 -9.44
N LEU A 63 1.44 -6.67 -8.57
CA LEU A 63 2.05 -7.12 -7.33
C LEU A 63 0.99 -7.54 -6.31
N VAL A 64 1.20 -8.67 -5.64
CA VAL A 64 0.32 -9.11 -4.55
C VAL A 64 1.10 -9.01 -3.25
N LEU A 65 0.66 -8.13 -2.34
CA LEU A 65 1.26 -8.04 -1.01
C LEU A 65 0.67 -9.13 -0.14
N THR A 66 1.56 -9.86 0.51
CA THR A 66 1.23 -10.95 1.40
C THR A 66 2.25 -11.00 2.53
N PRO A 67 1.86 -11.25 3.78
CA PRO A 67 2.82 -11.45 4.86
C PRO A 67 3.61 -12.76 4.73
N ALA A 68 3.28 -13.62 3.76
CA ALA A 68 3.93 -14.92 3.55
C ALA A 68 5.07 -14.92 2.51
N THR A 69 5.51 -13.74 2.02
CA THR A 69 6.66 -13.66 1.10
C THR A 69 7.91 -13.19 1.83
N ASP A 70 9.06 -13.75 1.45
CA ASP A 70 10.38 -13.33 1.93
C ASP A 70 10.94 -12.13 1.13
N LYS A 71 10.29 -11.75 0.03
CA LYS A 71 10.73 -10.65 -0.83
C LYS A 71 10.05 -9.34 -0.45
N MET A 72 10.85 -8.29 -0.47
CA MET A 72 10.41 -6.92 -0.26
C MET A 72 10.25 -6.22 -1.61
N ILE A 73 9.28 -5.30 -1.67
CA ILE A 73 9.11 -4.42 -2.83
C ILE A 73 10.36 -3.56 -3.01
N SER A 74 10.82 -3.42 -4.25
CA SER A 74 11.96 -2.58 -4.60
C SER A 74 11.64 -1.67 -5.79
N LEU A 75 12.58 -0.78 -6.15
CA LEU A 75 12.42 0.09 -7.32
C LEU A 75 12.33 -0.69 -8.64
N GLU A 76 12.81 -1.93 -8.68
CA GLU A 76 12.72 -2.79 -9.87
C GLU A 76 11.26 -3.14 -10.22
N ASP A 77 10.36 -3.05 -9.25
CA ASP A 77 8.94 -3.36 -9.43
C ASP A 77 8.11 -2.20 -9.96
N ALA A 78 8.72 -1.02 -10.10
CA ALA A 78 8.04 0.21 -10.50
C ALA A 78 7.26 0.03 -11.82
N GLY A 79 7.81 -0.70 -12.78
CA GLY A 79 7.13 -1.00 -14.05
C GLY A 79 5.83 -1.77 -13.86
N ILE A 80 5.85 -2.83 -13.05
CA ILE A 80 4.66 -3.66 -12.75
C ILE A 80 3.63 -2.85 -11.97
N LEU A 81 4.08 -2.05 -11.00
CA LEU A 81 3.22 -1.17 -10.20
C LEU A 81 2.50 -0.13 -11.06
N MET A 82 3.21 0.53 -11.98
CA MET A 82 2.62 1.53 -12.86
C MET A 82 1.63 0.90 -13.87
N GLU A 83 1.97 -0.26 -14.42
CA GLU A 83 1.13 -0.92 -15.43
C GLU A 83 -0.13 -1.56 -14.80
N HIS A 84 0.07 -2.41 -13.80
CA HIS A 84 -0.96 -3.30 -13.26
C HIS A 84 -1.45 -2.92 -11.86
N GLY A 85 -0.65 -2.20 -11.08
CA GLY A 85 -0.97 -1.83 -9.71
C GLY A 85 -0.63 -2.91 -8.68
N VAL A 86 -1.22 -2.77 -7.49
CA VAL A 86 -1.02 -3.66 -6.35
C VAL A 86 -2.34 -4.24 -5.86
N ALA A 87 -2.31 -5.47 -5.37
CA ALA A 87 -3.43 -6.10 -4.69
C ALA A 87 -3.04 -6.61 -3.30
N VAL A 88 -4.00 -6.60 -2.39
CA VAL A 88 -3.90 -7.23 -1.07
C VAL A 88 -5.00 -8.26 -0.87
N ILE A 89 -4.82 -9.14 0.10
CA ILE A 89 -5.84 -10.09 0.54
C ILE A 89 -6.34 -9.64 1.91
N ASP A 90 -7.61 -9.28 2.00
CA ASP A 90 -8.25 -8.93 3.27
C ASP A 90 -9.04 -10.13 3.77
N CYS A 91 -8.48 -10.80 4.76
CA CYS A 91 -9.07 -11.93 5.46
C CYS A 91 -8.64 -11.92 6.94
N SER A 92 -9.31 -12.71 7.77
CA SER A 92 -8.88 -12.89 9.15
C SER A 92 -7.59 -13.72 9.21
N TRP A 93 -6.77 -13.49 10.24
CA TRP A 93 -5.56 -14.30 10.46
C TRP A 93 -5.85 -15.80 10.56
N ALA A 94 -6.97 -16.17 11.19
CA ALA A 94 -7.41 -17.56 11.29
C ALA A 94 -7.74 -18.19 9.92
N PHE A 95 -8.06 -17.37 8.92
CA PHE A 95 -8.41 -17.82 7.58
C PHE A 95 -7.23 -17.74 6.59
N PHE A 96 -6.15 -17.04 6.94
CA PHE A 96 -5.03 -16.76 6.05
C PHE A 96 -4.43 -18.03 5.42
N ASP A 97 -4.16 -19.06 6.22
CA ASP A 97 -3.57 -20.33 5.75
C ASP A 97 -4.49 -21.10 4.78
N SER A 98 -5.81 -20.84 4.85
CA SER A 98 -6.78 -21.46 3.95
C SER A 98 -6.85 -20.75 2.59
N VAL A 99 -6.35 -19.51 2.51
CA VAL A 99 -6.27 -18.76 1.26
C VAL A 99 -5.11 -19.30 0.43
N LYS A 100 -5.42 -20.18 -0.53
CA LYS A 100 -4.46 -20.66 -1.52
C LYS A 100 -4.15 -19.57 -2.55
N VAL A 101 -3.22 -18.67 -2.24
CA VAL A 101 -2.71 -17.70 -3.22
C VAL A 101 -1.77 -18.43 -4.19
N ARG A 102 -2.35 -19.06 -5.22
CA ARG A 102 -1.64 -19.94 -6.17
C ARG A 102 -0.66 -19.22 -7.12
N SER A 103 -0.43 -17.94 -6.95
CA SER A 103 0.47 -17.17 -7.80
C SER A 103 0.76 -15.83 -7.12
N ILE A 104 1.56 -15.87 -6.07
CA ILE A 104 2.26 -14.67 -5.63
C ILE A 104 3.43 -14.52 -6.59
N ARG A 105 3.39 -13.48 -7.43
CA ARG A 105 4.57 -13.02 -8.14
C ARG A 105 5.22 -11.93 -7.28
N GLN A 106 5.99 -12.40 -6.30
CA GLN A 106 7.34 -11.93 -5.97
C GLN A 106 8.08 -13.10 -5.34
#